data_AF-A0A8H4UXC6-F1
#
_entry.id   AF-A0A8H4UXC6-F1
#
_cell.length_a   1.000
_cell.length_b   1.000
_cell.length_c   1.000
_cell.angle_alpha   90.00
_cell.angle_beta   90.00
_cell.angle_gamma   90.00
#
_symmetry.space_group_name_H-M   'P 1'
#
loop_
_entity.id
_entity.type
_entity.pdbx_description
1 polymer ?
#
loop_
_entity_poly.entity_id
_entity_poly.type
_entity_poly.pdbx_seq_one_letter_code
_entity_poly.pdbx_strand_id
1 'polypeptide(L)'
;HENMLMAQVALNRIWSAKAEDPVDLEVPLTYCDRVRMRKPGDRSFNLGPHLDGGSLERWEDTEYRKCYSKIFSGDWENHDPFDVTHRLKATVDMYNGPGGCSVFRSYQGWLSLSDCGPGSGTLRVMPDLVASTAYTLLRPFFRQTPNGIGWEVDLDTPQFHGAAMGAGQELAITTHPHINPHGFVSIPHVRPGDAVFWHCDVAHMVESEHQGTNDSSVLYIPSVPLCEVNSRYVKRQRDNFGQGIAPPDFPAGVGESKHKGR
;
A
#
# COMPACT_ATOMS: atom_id res chain seq x y z
N HIS A 1 8.94 -1.94 -19.86
CA HIS A 1 8.32 -1.41 -21.10
C HIS A 1 8.28 0.11 -21.00
N GLU A 2 8.59 0.85 -22.06
CA GLU A 2 8.70 2.32 -22.04
C GLU A 2 7.42 3.00 -21.55
N ASN A 3 6.24 2.58 -22.03
CA ASN A 3 4.95 3.11 -21.55
C ASN A 3 4.75 3.03 -20.03
N MET A 4 5.20 1.94 -19.40
CA MET A 4 5.10 1.79 -17.94
C MET A 4 6.05 2.75 -17.21
N LEU A 5 7.28 2.92 -17.73
CA LEU A 5 8.23 3.88 -17.18
C LEU A 5 7.70 5.31 -17.28
N MET A 6 7.11 5.68 -18.43
CA MET A 6 6.48 6.99 -18.61
C MET A 6 5.34 7.22 -17.61
N ALA A 7 4.49 6.22 -17.36
CA ALA A 7 3.42 6.30 -16.38
C ALA A 7 3.96 6.47 -14.95
N GLN A 8 4.97 5.68 -14.57
CA GLN A 8 5.61 5.78 -13.24
C GLN A 8 6.25 7.17 -13.01
N VAL A 9 6.95 7.72 -14.01
CA VAL A 9 7.49 9.08 -13.93
C VAL A 9 6.38 10.13 -13.79
N ALA A 10 5.32 10.01 -14.58
CA ALA A 10 4.18 10.93 -14.50
C ALA A 10 3.51 10.90 -13.11
N LEU A 11 3.34 9.72 -12.52
CA LEU A 11 2.83 9.54 -11.16
C LEU A 11 3.78 10.13 -10.12
N ASN A 12 5.07 9.84 -10.21
CA ASN A 12 6.06 10.31 -9.24
C ASN A 12 6.20 11.84 -9.25
N ARG A 13 6.05 12.51 -10.40
CA ARG A 13 6.09 13.98 -10.51
C ARG A 13 4.95 14.70 -9.78
N ILE A 14 3.92 13.97 -9.32
CA ILE A 14 2.87 14.54 -8.45
C ILE A 14 3.41 14.80 -7.04
N TRP A 15 4.47 14.10 -6.64
CA TRP A 15 5.10 14.25 -5.33
C TRP A 15 5.96 15.51 -5.23
N SER A 16 5.95 16.10 -4.04
CA SER A 16 6.80 17.24 -3.68
C SER A 16 8.09 16.74 -3.03
N ALA A 17 9.22 17.25 -3.50
CA ALA A 17 10.54 17.03 -2.92
C ALA A 17 11.29 18.36 -2.80
N LYS A 18 12.01 18.56 -1.70
CA LYS A 18 12.90 19.70 -1.52
C LYS A 18 14.23 19.46 -2.25
N ALA A 19 15.00 20.51 -2.50
CA ALA A 19 16.27 20.40 -3.21
C ALA A 19 17.29 19.49 -2.48
N GLU A 20 17.20 19.43 -1.15
CA GLU A 20 18.03 18.61 -0.28
C GLU A 20 17.54 17.16 -0.10
N ASP A 21 16.34 16.82 -0.58
CA ASP A 21 15.79 15.47 -0.44
C ASP A 21 16.48 14.51 -1.43
N PRO A 22 17.10 13.42 -0.94
CA PRO A 22 17.90 12.51 -1.78
C PRO A 22 17.00 11.53 -2.56
N VAL A 23 16.22 12.07 -3.50
CA VAL A 23 15.31 11.33 -4.37
C VAL A 23 15.34 11.88 -5.79
N ASP A 24 15.28 10.99 -6.76
CA ASP A 24 15.03 11.30 -8.16
C ASP A 24 13.68 10.69 -8.55
N LEU A 25 12.67 11.55 -8.69
CA LEU A 25 11.31 11.19 -9.05
C LEU A 25 11.17 10.80 -10.53
N GLU A 26 12.19 11.08 -11.36
CA GLU A 26 12.18 10.78 -12.79
C GLU A 26 12.88 9.47 -13.16
N VAL A 27 13.46 8.77 -12.17
CA VAL A 27 14.10 7.47 -12.36
C VAL A 27 13.32 6.40 -11.59
N PRO A 28 12.38 5.69 -12.25
CA PRO A 28 11.72 4.55 -11.66
C PRO A 28 12.68 3.38 -11.47
N LEU A 29 12.60 2.74 -10.31
CA LEU A 29 13.27 1.50 -9.98
C LEU A 29 12.29 0.32 -10.05
N THR A 30 12.82 -0.87 -10.31
CA THR A 30 12.01 -2.10 -10.34
C THR A 30 11.84 -2.68 -8.95
N TYR A 31 10.61 -2.99 -8.57
CA TYR A 31 10.27 -3.88 -7.46
C TYR A 31 9.57 -5.12 -8.04
N CYS A 32 10.21 -6.28 -7.91
CA CYS A 32 9.71 -7.55 -8.41
C CYS A 32 8.64 -8.07 -7.44
N ASP A 33 7.38 -8.06 -7.86
CA ASP A 33 6.25 -8.60 -7.10
C ASP A 33 5.61 -9.77 -7.88
N ARG A 34 4.56 -10.34 -7.30
CA ARG A 34 3.87 -11.54 -7.76
C ARG A 34 2.88 -11.24 -8.89
N VAL A 35 2.39 -12.31 -9.50
CA VAL A 35 1.19 -12.31 -10.34
C VAL A 35 0.02 -12.84 -9.53
N ARG A 36 -1.17 -12.26 -9.70
CA ARG A 36 -2.42 -12.81 -9.17
C ARG A 36 -3.26 -13.30 -10.35
N MET A 37 -3.75 -14.52 -10.26
CA MET A 37 -4.74 -15.08 -11.19
C MET A 37 -5.94 -15.58 -10.38
N ARG A 38 -7.07 -14.89 -10.47
CA ARG A 38 -8.28 -15.21 -9.72
C ARG A 38 -9.36 -15.74 -10.65
N LYS A 39 -9.82 -16.97 -10.43
CA LYS A 39 -10.84 -17.62 -11.26
C LYS A 39 -12.25 -17.19 -10.87
N PRO A 40 -13.25 -17.31 -11.77
CA PRO A 40 -14.66 -17.19 -11.44
C PRO A 40 -15.06 -18.03 -10.21
N GLY A 41 -15.82 -17.43 -9.29
CA GLY A 41 -16.28 -18.07 -8.05
C GLY A 41 -15.25 -18.15 -6.92
N ASP A 42 -14.01 -17.68 -7.12
CA ASP A 42 -12.99 -17.72 -6.09
C ASP A 42 -13.33 -16.78 -4.91
N ARG A 43 -13.38 -17.35 -3.70
CA ARG A 43 -13.63 -16.69 -2.42
C ARG A 43 -12.43 -16.79 -1.45
N SER A 44 -11.34 -17.42 -1.88
CA SER A 44 -10.16 -17.67 -1.04
C SER A 44 -9.35 -16.40 -0.78
N PHE A 45 -9.37 -15.46 -1.72
CA PHE A 45 -8.67 -14.18 -1.62
C PHE A 45 -9.64 -13.08 -1.18
N ASN A 46 -9.83 -12.97 0.13
CA ASN A 46 -10.64 -11.91 0.73
C ASN A 46 -9.75 -11.02 1.61
N LEU A 47 -9.38 -9.84 1.08
CA LEU A 47 -8.67 -8.81 1.83
C LEU A 47 -9.67 -7.69 2.11
N GLY A 48 -10.05 -7.56 3.39
CA GLY A 48 -10.87 -6.44 3.85
C GLY A 48 -10.15 -5.09 3.71
N PRO A 49 -10.80 -3.99 4.12
CA PRO A 49 -10.17 -2.67 4.19
C PRO A 49 -8.82 -2.70 4.93
N HIS A 50 -7.76 -2.24 4.28
CA HIS A 50 -6.42 -2.19 4.86
C HIS A 50 -5.55 -1.08 4.24
N LEU A 51 -4.40 -0.84 4.89
CA LEU A 51 -3.26 -0.10 4.35
C LEU A 51 -2.03 -1.01 4.36
N ASP A 52 -1.20 -0.90 3.33
CA ASP A 52 0.13 -1.53 3.29
C ASP A 52 1.23 -0.52 3.66
N GLY A 53 2.49 -0.93 3.55
CA GLY A 53 3.64 -0.05 3.80
C GLY A 53 3.77 0.28 5.28
N GLY A 54 3.76 -0.76 6.11
CA GLY A 54 3.80 -0.66 7.56
C GLY A 54 2.43 -0.62 8.21
N SER A 55 2.43 -0.77 9.52
CA SER A 55 1.28 -0.82 10.40
C SER A 55 1.59 0.03 11.63
N LEU A 56 2.13 -0.57 12.69
CA LEU A 56 2.54 0.15 13.91
C LEU A 56 3.63 1.21 13.64
N GLU A 57 4.43 1.01 12.60
CA GLU A 57 5.52 1.89 12.17
C GLU A 57 5.05 3.33 11.93
N ARG A 58 3.78 3.57 11.54
CA ARG A 58 3.24 4.93 11.35
C ARG A 58 3.24 5.77 12.63
N TRP A 59 3.17 5.11 13.78
CA TRP A 59 3.25 5.76 15.09
C TRP A 59 4.61 5.56 15.74
N GLU A 60 5.25 4.42 15.55
CA GLU A 60 6.49 4.06 16.24
C GLU A 60 7.74 4.66 15.59
N ASP A 61 7.89 4.52 14.26
CA ASP A 61 9.06 5.03 13.54
C ASP A 61 9.05 6.56 13.56
N THR A 62 10.18 7.13 13.98
CA THR A 62 10.26 8.58 14.21
C THR A 62 10.17 9.41 12.95
N GLU A 63 10.59 8.88 11.80
CA GLU A 63 10.49 9.59 10.52
C GLU A 63 9.12 9.35 9.89
N TYR A 64 8.59 8.14 9.94
CA TYR A 64 7.26 7.84 9.43
C TYR A 64 6.19 8.65 10.17
N ARG A 65 6.29 8.77 11.50
CA ARG A 65 5.40 9.61 12.30
C ARG A 65 5.46 11.09 11.86
N LYS A 66 6.61 11.59 11.40
CA LYS A 66 6.75 12.98 10.92
C LYS A 66 6.06 13.24 9.60
N CYS A 67 5.88 12.22 8.74
CA CYS A 67 5.03 12.32 7.55
C CYS A 67 3.63 12.83 7.90
N TYR A 68 3.16 12.51 9.11
CA TYR A 68 1.80 12.80 9.58
C TYR A 68 1.75 13.90 10.64
N SER A 69 2.82 14.70 10.77
CA SER A 69 2.93 15.76 11.79
C SER A 69 1.75 16.71 11.82
N LYS A 70 1.24 17.13 10.64
CA LYS A 70 0.05 17.96 10.48
C LYS A 70 -1.21 17.34 11.10
N ILE A 71 -1.41 16.05 10.89
CA ILE A 71 -2.53 15.29 11.44
C ILE A 71 -2.42 15.26 12.97
N PHE A 72 -1.25 14.89 13.49
CA PHE A 72 -1.04 14.81 14.94
C PHE A 72 -1.08 16.17 15.65
N SER A 73 -0.81 17.28 14.95
CA SER A 73 -0.97 18.64 15.49
C SER A 73 -2.42 19.16 15.43
N GLY A 74 -3.37 18.38 14.92
CA GLY A 74 -4.77 18.78 14.77
C GLY A 74 -5.07 19.66 13.54
N ASP A 75 -4.13 19.75 12.60
CA ASP A 75 -4.22 20.52 11.34
C ASP A 75 -4.29 19.55 10.15
N TRP A 76 -5.15 18.54 10.28
CA TRP A 76 -5.19 17.40 9.37
C TRP A 76 -5.69 17.77 7.97
N GLU A 77 -6.54 18.79 7.85
CA GLU A 77 -7.04 19.32 6.58
C GLU A 77 -5.92 19.89 5.70
N ASN A 78 -4.81 20.33 6.31
CA ASN A 78 -3.62 20.84 5.63
C ASN A 78 -2.50 19.80 5.54
N HIS A 79 -2.79 18.52 5.80
CA HIS A 79 -1.83 17.45 5.55
C HIS A 79 -1.60 17.29 4.04
N ASP A 80 -0.34 17.40 3.61
CA ASP A 80 0.08 17.06 2.26
C ASP A 80 0.54 15.58 2.22
N PRO A 81 -0.26 14.66 1.64
CA PRO A 81 0.14 13.25 1.55
C PRO A 81 1.29 13.03 0.55
N PHE A 82 1.54 14.00 -0.34
CA PHE A 82 2.51 13.95 -1.43
C PHE A 82 3.89 14.56 -1.08
N ASP A 83 4.13 14.96 0.18
CA ASP A 83 5.48 15.31 0.65
C ASP A 83 6.31 14.04 0.87
N VAL A 84 7.41 13.91 0.13
CA VAL A 84 8.29 12.74 0.19
C VAL A 84 9.31 12.81 1.33
N THR A 85 9.60 14.01 1.87
CA THR A 85 10.74 14.32 2.75
C THR A 85 11.01 13.23 3.79
N HIS A 86 10.00 12.93 4.60
CA HIS A 86 10.12 12.00 5.73
C HIS A 86 9.95 10.53 5.30
N ARG A 87 9.25 10.27 4.19
CA ARG A 87 9.11 8.92 3.62
C ARG A 87 10.44 8.33 3.16
N LEU A 88 11.38 9.18 2.73
CA LEU A 88 12.72 8.75 2.31
C LEU A 88 13.55 8.13 3.45
N LYS A 89 13.20 8.45 4.70
CA LYS A 89 13.93 8.04 5.91
C LYS A 89 13.13 7.10 6.81
N ALA A 90 11.84 6.93 6.54
CA ALA A 90 10.95 6.06 7.29
C ALA A 90 11.35 4.59 7.15
N THR A 91 11.39 3.88 8.28
CA THR A 91 11.47 2.41 8.27
C THR A 91 10.06 1.84 8.34
N VAL A 92 9.52 1.43 7.19
CA VAL A 92 8.12 0.97 7.08
C VAL A 92 7.93 -0.52 7.39
N ASP A 93 9.02 -1.27 7.56
CA ASP A 93 9.03 -2.68 7.95
C ASP A 93 10.07 -2.88 9.06
N MET A 94 9.76 -2.39 10.26
CA MET A 94 10.67 -2.47 11.41
C MET A 94 10.83 -3.90 11.92
N TYR A 95 9.82 -4.72 11.68
CA TYR A 95 9.66 -6.04 12.29
C TYR A 95 9.94 -7.20 11.32
N ASN A 96 10.27 -6.92 10.05
CA ASN A 96 10.45 -7.91 8.99
C ASN A 96 9.27 -8.87 8.91
N GLY A 97 8.06 -8.29 8.88
CA GLY A 97 6.81 -9.04 8.89
C GLY A 97 6.65 -9.90 7.63
N PRO A 98 6.01 -11.09 7.72
CA PRO A 98 5.71 -11.87 6.53
C PRO A 98 4.77 -11.09 5.59
N GLY A 99 5.23 -10.86 4.36
CA GLY A 99 4.49 -10.02 3.39
C GLY A 99 4.67 -8.51 3.61
N GLY A 100 5.62 -8.11 4.46
CA GLY A 100 6.10 -6.73 4.57
C GLY A 100 6.72 -6.23 3.27
N CYS A 101 6.94 -4.92 3.21
CA CYS A 101 7.56 -4.26 2.07
C CYS A 101 8.65 -3.34 2.60
N SER A 102 9.90 -3.55 2.18
CA SER A 102 11.06 -2.81 2.69
C SER A 102 11.49 -1.63 1.80
N VAL A 103 10.64 -1.24 0.85
CA VAL A 103 10.86 -0.11 -0.06
C VAL A 103 9.82 0.99 0.12
N PHE A 104 10.21 2.22 -0.22
CA PHE A 104 9.25 3.30 -0.43
C PHE A 104 8.61 3.16 -1.82
N ARG A 105 7.32 2.79 -1.84
CA ARG A 105 6.47 2.84 -3.02
C ARG A 105 5.66 4.14 -2.96
N SER A 106 5.82 5.03 -3.94
CA SER A 106 4.98 6.24 -4.03
C SER A 106 3.55 5.84 -4.39
N TYR A 107 3.40 4.86 -5.27
CA TYR A 107 2.13 4.26 -5.62
C TYR A 107 2.25 2.75 -5.58
N GLN A 108 1.22 2.10 -5.07
CA GLN A 108 0.96 0.72 -5.43
C GLN A 108 0.33 0.68 -6.83
N GLY A 109 0.40 -0.48 -7.48
CA GLY A 109 -0.20 -0.62 -8.78
C GLY A 109 -0.11 -2.01 -9.36
N TRP A 110 -0.87 -2.22 -10.42
CA TRP A 110 -0.82 -3.43 -11.21
C TRP A 110 -1.19 -3.17 -12.67
N LEU A 111 -0.71 -4.05 -13.55
CA LEU A 111 -1.06 -4.16 -14.95
C LEU A 111 -2.09 -5.27 -15.14
N SER A 112 -3.19 -4.98 -15.82
CA SER A 112 -4.20 -5.99 -16.14
C SER A 112 -3.71 -6.94 -17.21
N LEU A 113 -3.91 -8.23 -16.98
CA LEU A 113 -3.65 -9.31 -17.95
C LEU A 113 -4.94 -9.90 -18.51
N SER A 114 -6.10 -9.50 -17.99
CA SER A 114 -7.43 -9.92 -18.43
C SER A 114 -8.43 -8.77 -18.35
N ASP A 115 -9.62 -8.97 -18.92
CA ASP A 115 -10.76 -8.10 -18.68
C ASP A 115 -11.26 -8.28 -17.24
N CYS A 116 -11.41 -7.18 -16.50
CA CYS A 116 -11.91 -7.19 -15.13
C CYS A 116 -12.65 -5.90 -14.82
N GLY A 117 -13.67 -5.97 -13.97
CA GLY A 117 -14.45 -4.80 -13.56
C GLY A 117 -15.22 -5.06 -12.26
N PRO A 118 -16.07 -4.11 -11.85
CA PRO A 118 -16.90 -4.26 -10.66
C PRO A 118 -17.68 -5.59 -10.63
N GLY A 119 -17.68 -6.27 -9.48
CA GLY A 119 -18.29 -7.59 -9.30
C GLY A 119 -17.41 -8.78 -9.73
N SER A 120 -16.27 -8.54 -10.36
CA SER A 120 -15.33 -9.59 -10.79
C SER A 120 -14.19 -9.84 -9.78
N GLY A 121 -14.41 -9.52 -8.50
CA GLY A 121 -13.39 -9.73 -7.49
C GLY A 121 -12.28 -8.68 -7.56
N THR A 122 -12.62 -7.46 -7.99
CA THR A 122 -11.65 -6.39 -8.31
C THR A 122 -11.27 -5.52 -7.11
N LEU A 123 -10.36 -4.56 -7.32
CA LEU A 123 -9.92 -3.58 -6.33
C LEU A 123 -11.02 -2.59 -6.01
N ARG A 124 -11.16 -2.25 -4.72
CA ARG A 124 -11.93 -1.10 -4.25
C ARG A 124 -11.04 -0.17 -3.43
N VAL A 125 -11.22 1.12 -3.56
CA VAL A 125 -10.43 2.15 -2.87
C VAL A 125 -11.34 3.11 -2.11
N MET A 126 -10.87 3.64 -0.98
CA MET A 126 -11.54 4.76 -0.30
C MET A 126 -11.21 6.05 -1.06
N PRO A 127 -12.20 6.76 -1.64
CA PRO A 127 -11.96 7.91 -2.51
C PRO A 127 -11.66 9.22 -1.74
N ASP A 128 -11.21 9.13 -0.49
CA ASP A 128 -10.78 10.28 0.32
C ASP A 128 -9.48 9.93 1.04
N LEU A 129 -8.35 10.31 0.43
CA LEU A 129 -7.02 10.00 0.95
C LEU A 129 -6.75 10.72 2.28
N VAL A 130 -7.05 12.02 2.37
CA VAL A 130 -6.67 12.85 3.51
C VAL A 130 -7.52 12.48 4.73
N ALA A 131 -8.85 12.41 4.60
CA ALA A 131 -9.72 12.11 5.72
C ALA A 131 -9.55 10.67 6.22
N SER A 132 -9.38 9.68 5.32
CA SER A 132 -9.18 8.28 5.73
C SER A 132 -7.83 8.06 6.42
N THR A 133 -6.78 8.73 5.96
CA THR A 133 -5.46 8.71 6.61
C THR A 133 -5.52 9.36 7.98
N ALA A 134 -6.09 10.55 8.09
CA ALA A 134 -6.26 11.26 9.35
C ALA A 134 -7.08 10.47 10.36
N TYR A 135 -8.22 9.91 9.92
CA TYR A 135 -9.05 9.05 10.76
C TYR A 135 -8.26 7.84 11.28
N THR A 136 -7.55 7.14 10.41
CA THR A 136 -6.76 5.96 10.79
C THR A 136 -5.70 6.28 11.84
N LEU A 137 -4.96 7.37 11.63
CA LEU A 137 -3.86 7.77 12.51
C LEU A 137 -4.32 8.31 13.86
N LEU A 138 -5.47 9.00 13.89
CA LEU A 138 -6.05 9.52 15.12
C LEU A 138 -6.84 8.45 15.88
N ARG A 139 -7.33 7.41 15.21
CA ARG A 139 -8.22 6.38 15.80
C ARG A 139 -7.71 5.79 17.12
N PRO A 140 -6.41 5.49 17.33
CA PRO A 140 -5.89 4.99 18.60
C PRO A 140 -6.12 5.94 19.79
N PHE A 141 -6.20 7.25 19.55
CA PHE A 141 -6.29 8.28 20.59
C PHE A 141 -7.73 8.64 20.98
N PHE A 142 -8.72 7.93 20.44
CA PHE A 142 -10.12 8.14 20.77
C PHE A 142 -10.77 6.84 21.17
N ARG A 143 -11.65 6.88 22.17
CA ARG A 143 -12.53 5.76 22.48
C ARG A 143 -13.97 6.24 22.54
N GLN A 144 -14.88 5.31 22.30
CA GLN A 144 -16.29 5.58 22.43
C GLN A 144 -16.63 5.81 23.90
N THR A 145 -17.43 6.82 24.21
CA THR A 145 -17.90 7.06 25.57
C THR A 145 -18.76 5.88 26.04
N PRO A 146 -18.86 5.61 27.37
CA PRO A 146 -19.59 4.44 27.87
C PRO A 146 -21.06 4.33 27.43
N ASN A 147 -21.70 5.45 27.08
CA ASN A 147 -23.07 5.49 26.57
C ASN A 147 -23.19 5.15 25.07
N GLY A 148 -22.07 4.93 24.37
CA GLY A 148 -22.06 4.58 22.95
C GLY A 148 -22.34 5.73 21.98
N ILE A 149 -22.48 6.98 22.45
CA ILE A 149 -22.91 8.10 21.59
C ILE A 149 -21.74 9.00 21.19
N GLY A 150 -20.87 9.32 22.15
CA GLY A 150 -19.78 10.25 21.98
C GLY A 150 -18.42 9.58 21.77
N TRP A 151 -17.44 10.42 21.51
CA TRP A 151 -16.03 10.06 21.45
C TRP A 151 -15.27 10.94 22.42
N GLU A 152 -14.33 10.35 23.14
CA GLU A 152 -13.43 11.06 24.04
C GLU A 152 -12.00 10.63 23.80
N VAL A 153 -11.06 11.54 24.12
CA VAL A 153 -9.64 11.28 23.96
C VAL A 153 -9.21 10.19 24.96
N ASP A 154 -8.39 9.25 24.48
CA ASP A 154 -7.75 8.21 25.27
C ASP A 154 -6.24 8.23 24.99
N LEU A 155 -5.46 8.65 25.98
CA LEU A 155 -3.99 8.68 25.91
C LEU A 155 -3.36 7.60 26.80
N ASP A 156 -4.16 6.86 27.54
CA ASP A 156 -3.71 5.94 28.58
C ASP A 156 -3.69 4.50 28.09
N THR A 157 -4.58 4.14 27.16
CA THR A 157 -4.67 2.78 26.61
C THR A 157 -3.65 2.57 25.49
N PRO A 158 -2.78 1.55 25.57
CA PRO A 158 -1.82 1.22 24.51
C PRO A 158 -2.48 0.44 23.35
N GLN A 159 -3.63 0.90 22.86
CA GLN A 159 -4.41 0.21 21.83
C GLN A 159 -4.32 0.92 20.47
N PHE A 160 -3.46 0.40 19.61
CA PHE A 160 -3.36 0.81 18.20
C PHE A 160 -4.28 -0.07 17.35
N HIS A 161 -5.51 0.42 17.13
CA HIS A 161 -6.57 -0.34 16.48
C HIS A 161 -6.16 -0.85 15.10
N GLY A 162 -6.24 -2.18 14.90
CA GLY A 162 -5.91 -2.82 13.62
C GLY A 162 -4.42 -2.79 13.25
N ALA A 163 -3.57 -2.26 14.14
CA ALA A 163 -2.12 -2.23 13.96
C ALA A 163 -1.44 -3.31 14.80
N ALA A 164 -0.39 -3.91 14.26
CA ALA A 164 0.44 -4.88 14.98
C ALA A 164 1.86 -4.93 14.41
N MET A 165 2.80 -5.36 15.24
CA MET A 165 4.19 -5.59 14.83
C MET A 165 4.26 -6.68 13.75
N GLY A 166 4.88 -6.38 12.60
CA GLY A 166 5.09 -7.34 11.52
C GLY A 166 3.82 -7.77 10.78
N ALA A 167 2.73 -6.99 10.89
CA ALA A 167 1.48 -7.22 10.16
C ALA A 167 1.10 -5.98 9.34
N GLY A 168 0.12 -6.12 8.44
CA GLY A 168 -0.50 -4.98 7.76
C GLY A 168 -1.39 -4.16 8.70
N GLN A 169 -1.86 -2.98 8.26
CA GLN A 169 -2.83 -2.18 8.99
C GLN A 169 -4.25 -2.60 8.57
N GLU A 170 -5.01 -3.21 9.47
CA GLU A 170 -6.40 -3.59 9.22
C GLU A 170 -7.37 -2.46 9.58
N LEU A 171 -8.38 -2.23 8.74
CA LEU A 171 -9.42 -1.22 8.93
C LEU A 171 -10.79 -1.88 9.09
N ALA A 172 -10.87 -2.89 9.97
CA ALA A 172 -12.10 -3.63 10.23
C ALA A 172 -13.22 -2.70 10.76
N ILE A 173 -14.47 -2.95 10.37
CA ILE A 173 -15.63 -2.11 10.75
C ILE A 173 -15.84 -2.02 12.27
N THR A 174 -15.45 -3.06 13.01
CA THR A 174 -15.56 -3.10 14.48
C THR A 174 -14.62 -2.10 15.16
N THR A 175 -13.46 -1.88 14.58
CA THR A 175 -12.44 -0.96 15.11
C THR A 175 -12.47 0.39 14.41
N HIS A 176 -12.89 0.45 13.15
CA HIS A 176 -12.93 1.62 12.28
C HIS A 176 -14.34 1.87 11.72
N PRO A 177 -15.37 2.11 12.56
CA PRO A 177 -16.76 2.17 12.10
C PRO A 177 -17.05 3.26 11.07
N HIS A 178 -16.27 4.34 11.04
CA HIS A 178 -16.42 5.42 10.06
C HIS A 178 -15.73 5.14 8.72
N ILE A 179 -14.82 4.16 8.66
CA ILE A 179 -14.29 3.62 7.40
C ILE A 179 -15.27 2.56 6.91
N ASN A 180 -16.44 3.04 6.48
CA ASN A 180 -17.52 2.18 6.04
C ASN A 180 -17.14 1.46 4.73
N PRO A 181 -17.21 0.11 4.65
CA PRO A 181 -16.97 -0.63 3.40
C PRO A 181 -17.86 -0.19 2.22
N HIS A 182 -19.02 0.43 2.48
CA HIS A 182 -19.87 1.02 1.44
C HIS A 182 -19.31 2.33 0.87
N GLY A 183 -18.42 3.01 1.58
CA GLY A 183 -17.71 4.20 1.11
C GLY A 183 -16.58 3.90 0.12
N PHE A 184 -16.13 2.65 0.03
CA PHE A 184 -15.14 2.23 -0.97
C PHE A 184 -15.78 2.17 -2.36
N VAL A 185 -15.07 2.64 -3.37
CA VAL A 185 -15.50 2.59 -4.77
C VAL A 185 -14.71 1.53 -5.53
N SER A 186 -15.40 0.72 -6.34
CA SER A 186 -14.72 -0.21 -7.24
C SER A 186 -14.03 0.55 -8.35
N ILE A 187 -12.87 0.05 -8.78
CA ILE A 187 -12.22 0.57 -9.98
C ILE A 187 -13.11 0.39 -11.22
N PRO A 188 -12.93 1.19 -12.28
CA PRO A 188 -13.65 0.99 -13.53
C PRO A 188 -13.28 -0.34 -14.19
N HIS A 189 -14.01 -0.70 -15.25
CA HIS A 189 -13.63 -1.81 -16.13
C HIS A 189 -12.24 -1.56 -16.72
N VAL A 190 -11.38 -2.58 -16.66
CA VAL A 190 -10.03 -2.61 -17.22
C VAL A 190 -9.89 -3.77 -18.22
N ARG A 191 -9.00 -3.59 -19.19
CA ARG A 191 -8.66 -4.55 -20.24
C ARG A 191 -7.18 -4.95 -20.16
N PRO A 192 -6.76 -6.05 -20.80
CA PRO A 192 -5.34 -6.37 -20.91
C PRO A 192 -4.53 -5.18 -21.41
N GLY A 193 -3.51 -4.79 -20.66
CA GLY A 193 -2.67 -3.62 -20.95
C GLY A 193 -3.02 -2.34 -20.18
N ASP A 194 -4.23 -2.25 -19.60
CA ASP A 194 -4.56 -1.15 -18.68
C ASP A 194 -3.81 -1.32 -17.35
N ALA A 195 -3.42 -0.22 -16.73
CA ALA A 195 -2.75 -0.23 -15.43
C ALA A 195 -3.50 0.67 -14.44
N VAL A 196 -3.57 0.24 -13.18
CA VAL A 196 -4.26 0.95 -12.09
C VAL A 196 -3.25 1.22 -10.99
N PHE A 197 -3.26 2.46 -10.48
CA PHE A 197 -2.37 2.93 -9.43
C PHE A 197 -3.16 3.63 -8.33
N TRP A 198 -2.70 3.48 -7.09
CA TRP A 198 -3.23 4.20 -5.93
C TRP A 198 -2.08 4.62 -5.02
N HIS A 199 -2.23 5.79 -4.41
CA HIS A 199 -1.24 6.35 -3.50
C HIS A 199 -1.01 5.39 -2.31
N CYS A 200 0.22 5.34 -1.79
CA CYS A 200 0.63 4.35 -0.78
C CYS A 200 -0.21 4.34 0.50
N ASP A 201 -0.83 5.47 0.85
CA ASP A 201 -1.71 5.62 2.01
C ASP A 201 -3.21 5.50 1.67
N VAL A 202 -3.59 5.13 0.44
CA VAL A 202 -5.00 4.90 0.10
C VAL A 202 -5.47 3.60 0.75
N ALA A 203 -6.47 3.72 1.61
CA ALA A 203 -7.20 2.56 2.13
C ALA A 203 -7.86 1.82 0.98
N HIS A 204 -7.63 0.52 0.90
CA HIS A 204 -8.13 -0.30 -0.18
C HIS A 204 -8.53 -1.69 0.29
N MET A 205 -9.30 -2.39 -0.54
CA MET A 205 -9.78 -3.75 -0.29
C MET A 205 -10.00 -4.47 -1.62
N VAL A 206 -10.23 -5.78 -1.56
CA VAL A 206 -10.62 -6.57 -2.72
C VAL A 206 -12.05 -7.08 -2.52
N GLU A 207 -12.85 -7.08 -3.57
CA GLU A 207 -14.19 -7.68 -3.52
C GLU A 207 -14.10 -9.15 -3.05
N SER A 208 -14.91 -9.49 -2.05
CA SER A 208 -14.83 -10.79 -1.35
C SER A 208 -15.16 -11.98 -2.24
N GLU A 209 -15.85 -11.76 -3.35
CA GLU A 209 -16.22 -12.80 -4.31
C GLU A 209 -15.96 -12.32 -5.75
N HIS A 210 -15.48 -13.23 -6.60
CA HIS A 210 -15.44 -13.03 -8.05
C HIS A 210 -16.73 -13.61 -8.65
N GLN A 211 -17.67 -12.75 -9.07
CA GLN A 211 -18.93 -13.14 -9.73
C GLN A 211 -18.91 -12.99 -11.26
N GLY A 212 -17.79 -12.51 -11.81
CA GLY A 212 -17.52 -12.53 -13.26
C GLY A 212 -17.37 -13.93 -13.86
N THR A 213 -17.23 -13.99 -15.19
CA THR A 213 -17.19 -15.24 -15.97
C THR A 213 -15.82 -15.58 -16.54
N ASN A 214 -14.84 -14.66 -16.43
CA ASN A 214 -13.48 -14.83 -16.93
C ASN A 214 -12.48 -14.69 -15.79
N ASP A 215 -11.23 -15.13 -15.97
CA ASP A 215 -10.20 -14.91 -14.98
C ASP A 215 -9.94 -13.41 -14.75
N SER A 216 -9.70 -13.02 -13.50
CA SER A 216 -9.20 -11.69 -13.11
C SER A 216 -7.72 -11.81 -12.77
N SER A 217 -6.88 -11.54 -13.76
CA SER A 217 -5.43 -11.74 -13.70
C SER A 217 -4.69 -10.40 -13.79
N VAL A 218 -3.76 -10.17 -12.88
CA VAL A 218 -2.99 -8.93 -12.78
C VAL A 218 -1.54 -9.21 -12.43
N LEU A 219 -0.63 -8.35 -12.93
CA LEU A 219 0.78 -8.33 -12.56
C LEU A 219 1.04 -7.12 -11.66
N TYR A 220 1.49 -7.32 -10.43
CA TYR A 220 1.77 -6.22 -9.50
C TYR A 220 3.04 -5.48 -9.94
N ILE A 221 2.89 -4.18 -10.18
CA ILE A 221 3.96 -3.27 -10.62
C ILE A 221 3.74 -1.92 -9.93
N PRO A 222 4.37 -1.66 -8.79
CA PRO A 222 4.26 -0.37 -8.11
C PRO A 222 5.07 0.72 -8.82
N SER A 223 4.91 1.97 -8.38
CA SER A 223 5.86 3.05 -8.69
C SER A 223 6.85 3.22 -7.54
N VAL A 224 8.14 3.14 -7.85
CA VAL A 224 9.24 3.15 -6.87
C VAL A 224 10.30 4.13 -7.38
N PRO A 225 10.36 5.36 -6.85
CA PRO A 225 11.37 6.34 -7.31
C PRO A 225 12.78 5.96 -6.84
N LEU A 226 13.79 6.49 -7.52
CA LEU A 226 15.18 6.32 -7.12
C LEU A 226 15.45 7.12 -5.85
N CYS A 227 15.72 6.42 -4.76
CA CYS A 227 16.25 6.99 -3.53
C CYS A 227 17.14 5.95 -2.83
N GLU A 228 17.73 6.33 -1.70
CA GLU A 228 18.70 5.49 -0.99
C GLU A 228 18.09 4.16 -0.50
N VAL A 229 16.93 4.20 0.18
CA VAL A 229 16.26 2.98 0.68
C VAL A 229 15.92 2.02 -0.45
N ASN A 230 15.38 2.55 -1.55
CA ASN A 230 15.00 1.75 -2.72
C ASN A 230 16.23 1.18 -3.45
N SER A 231 17.32 1.95 -3.56
CA SER A 231 18.56 1.49 -4.19
C SER A 231 19.23 0.35 -3.44
N ARG A 232 19.25 0.43 -2.10
CA ARG A 232 19.75 -0.67 -1.25
C ARG A 232 18.92 -1.94 -1.45
N TYR A 233 17.60 -1.83 -1.55
CA TYR A 233 16.73 -2.96 -1.84
C TYR A 233 17.00 -3.57 -3.21
N VAL A 234 16.98 -2.75 -4.27
CA VAL A 234 17.13 -3.20 -5.66
C VAL A 234 18.47 -3.91 -5.88
N LYS A 235 19.54 -3.49 -5.18
CA LYS A 235 20.82 -4.22 -5.20
C LYS A 235 20.66 -5.67 -4.74
N ARG A 236 19.97 -5.91 -3.62
CA ARG A 236 19.71 -7.27 -3.10
C ARG A 236 18.76 -8.04 -4.02
N GLN A 237 17.71 -7.38 -4.52
CA GLN A 237 16.77 -7.98 -5.48
C GLN A 237 17.50 -8.46 -6.74
N ARG A 238 18.42 -7.65 -7.29
CA ARG A 238 19.25 -8.03 -8.45
C ARG A 238 20.05 -9.30 -8.18
N ASP A 239 20.67 -9.41 -7.00
CA ASP A 239 21.47 -10.58 -6.62
C ASP A 239 20.59 -11.85 -6.52
N ASN A 240 19.36 -11.73 -6.00
CA ASN A 240 18.38 -12.81 -5.96
C ASN A 240 17.85 -13.17 -7.37
N PHE A 241 17.60 -12.16 -8.20
CA PHE A 241 17.15 -12.34 -9.58
C PHE A 241 18.17 -13.12 -10.43
N GLY A 242 19.48 -12.83 -10.26
CA GLY A 242 20.55 -13.58 -10.91
C GLY A 242 20.56 -15.07 -10.54
N GLN A 243 20.17 -15.39 -9.30
CA GLN A 243 20.04 -16.76 -8.80
C GLN A 243 18.69 -17.41 -9.13
N GLY A 244 17.69 -16.62 -9.53
CA GLY A 244 16.31 -17.08 -9.75
C GLY A 244 15.57 -17.43 -8.48
N ILE A 245 15.95 -16.84 -7.35
CA ILE A 245 15.25 -17.03 -6.08
C ILE A 245 14.33 -15.83 -5.82
N ALA A 246 13.41 -15.99 -4.86
CA ALA A 246 12.44 -14.95 -4.52
C ALA A 246 13.15 -13.62 -4.12
N PRO A 247 12.57 -12.45 -4.43
CA PRO A 247 13.08 -11.17 -3.95
C PRO A 247 13.08 -11.10 -2.41
N PRO A 248 13.88 -10.21 -1.79
CA PRO A 248 14.13 -10.22 -0.35
C PRO A 248 12.88 -10.13 0.55
N ASP A 249 11.82 -9.46 0.10
CA ASP A 249 10.59 -9.25 0.89
C ASP A 249 9.62 -10.43 0.83
N PHE A 250 9.91 -11.44 0.01
CA PHE A 250 9.04 -12.62 -0.15
C PHE A 250 9.63 -13.85 0.55
N PRO A 251 8.78 -14.83 0.90
CA PRO A 251 9.25 -16.06 1.54
C PRO A 251 10.40 -16.71 0.75
N ALA A 252 11.48 -17.01 1.46
CA ALA A 252 12.65 -17.65 0.89
C ALA A 252 12.32 -19.05 0.32
N GLY A 253 13.10 -19.49 -0.66
CA GLY A 253 12.94 -20.80 -1.26
C GLY A 253 13.73 -20.93 -2.55
N VAL A 254 13.52 -22.04 -3.27
CA VAL A 254 14.19 -22.29 -4.56
C VAL A 254 13.69 -21.36 -5.67
N GLY A 255 12.56 -20.66 -5.46
CA GLY A 255 11.96 -19.75 -6.43
C GLY A 255 11.85 -20.38 -7.82
N GLU A 256 12.28 -19.62 -8.82
CA GLU A 256 12.29 -20.00 -10.22
C GLU A 256 13.64 -20.56 -10.71
N SER A 257 14.59 -20.83 -9.80
CA SER A 257 15.97 -21.22 -10.13
C SER A 257 16.11 -22.44 -11.04
N LYS A 258 15.10 -23.32 -11.06
CA LYS A 258 15.06 -24.55 -11.88
C LYS A 258 14.19 -24.43 -13.14
N HIS A 259 13.56 -23.27 -13.38
CA HIS A 259 12.70 -23.05 -14.55
C HIS A 259 13.54 -22.73 -15.79
N LYS A 260 13.04 -23.12 -16.96
CA LYS A 260 13.64 -22.79 -18.27
C LYS A 260 12.99 -21.52 -18.81
N GLY A 261 13.78 -20.64 -19.44
CA GLY A 261 13.27 -19.41 -20.09
C GLY A 261 13.01 -18.24 -19.13
N ARG A 262 13.76 -18.18 -18.02
CA ARG A 262 13.79 -17.02 -17.12
C ARG A 262 14.55 -15.85 -17.74
#